data_AF-X1HWU5-F1
#
_entry.id   AF-X1HWU5-F1
#
_cell.length_a   1.000
_cell.length_b   1.000
_cell.length_c   1.000
_cell.angle_alpha   90.00
_cell.angle_beta   90.00
_cell.angle_gamma   90.00
#
_symmetry.space_group_name_H-M   'P 1'
#
loop_
_entity.id
_entity.type
_entity.pdbx_description
1 polymer ?
#
loop_
_entity_poly.entity_id
_entity_poly.type
_entity_poly.pdbx_seq_one_letter_code
_entity_poly.pdbx_strand_id
1 'polypeptide(L)'
;VVIYDKDSGGLKAKLVGTSLIASGAVTKDKIYDGDPFTIQQTSAPQLRHLLHGSDYQAVPTYNPIAVDASGYMYFKTLAEAHAAEHQAGGPDQVNVSGLTGLLITPQLPADDSVTSAKIASGAVGIPHIYPGAIVSAKIAALAVGIPHITANAIVSGKVASGGLAPLTSGKFWAGFTGNIPREENKYTNANAVAAVKADAGLPVVTITFIIDGGGSAITTGQKGHLEIPFACTINRVTMLADQSGSIVVDIWKDTYANFPPDNADSITASAPPTITTAQKSQDSTLTGWTR
;
A
#
# COMPACT_ATOMS: atom_id res chain seq x y z
N VAL A 1 -27.28 95.88 11.43
CA VAL A 1 -27.69 94.57 10.87
C VAL A 1 -28.39 94.85 9.55
N VAL A 2 -27.90 94.27 8.46
CA VAL A 2 -28.60 94.29 7.17
C VAL A 2 -29.59 93.13 7.22
N ILE A 3 -30.89 93.42 7.30
CA ILE A 3 -31.90 92.39 7.11
C ILE A 3 -32.20 92.38 5.61
N TYR A 4 -32.05 91.20 5.00
CA TYR A 4 -32.46 90.98 3.63
C TYR A 4 -33.93 90.60 3.64
N ASP A 5 -34.77 91.44 3.05
CA ASP A 5 -36.18 91.11 2.86
C ASP A 5 -36.37 90.53 1.46
N LYS A 6 -37.34 89.63 1.29
CA LYS A 6 -37.62 89.00 0.00
C LYS A 6 -38.82 89.66 -0.64
N ASP A 7 -38.57 90.71 -1.41
CA ASP A 7 -39.55 91.30 -2.32
C ASP A 7 -39.54 90.59 -3.69
N SER A 8 -40.55 90.87 -4.52
CA SER A 8 -40.85 90.16 -5.78
C SER A 8 -39.77 90.27 -6.87
N GLY A 9 -38.62 90.90 -6.57
CA GLY A 9 -37.44 91.00 -7.43
C GLY A 9 -36.13 90.49 -6.82
N GLY A 10 -36.15 89.80 -5.68
CA GLY A 10 -34.95 89.23 -5.01
C GLY A 10 -34.62 89.89 -3.67
N LEU A 11 -33.65 89.31 -2.94
CA LEU A 11 -33.29 89.73 -1.59
C LEU A 11 -32.59 91.11 -1.60
N LYS A 12 -33.21 92.14 -1.03
CA LYS A 12 -32.63 93.49 -0.94
C LYS A 12 -32.24 93.85 0.50
N ALA A 13 -31.08 94.47 0.62
CA ALA A 13 -30.52 94.96 1.88
C ALA A 13 -31.20 96.27 2.31
N LYS A 14 -31.94 96.27 3.42
CA LYS A 14 -32.45 97.48 4.06
C LYS A 14 -31.67 97.76 5.34
N LEU A 15 -31.16 98.98 5.49
CA LEU A 15 -30.50 99.42 6.72
C LEU A 15 -31.60 99.80 7.73
N VAL A 16 -31.75 99.02 8.80
CA VAL A 16 -32.83 99.21 9.78
C VAL A 16 -32.24 99.63 11.13
N GLY A 17 -32.84 100.64 11.75
CA GLY A 17 -32.49 101.12 13.09
C GLY A 17 -32.71 100.05 14.16
N THR A 18 -32.11 100.25 15.34
CA THR A 18 -32.02 99.28 16.44
C THR A 18 -33.36 98.92 17.10
N SER A 19 -34.45 99.58 16.74
CA SER A 19 -35.79 99.42 17.31
C SER A 19 -36.48 98.08 17.00
N LEU A 20 -35.97 97.27 16.06
CA LEU A 20 -36.52 95.96 15.71
C LEU A 20 -35.67 94.77 16.20
N ILE A 21 -34.64 95.02 17.00
CA ILE A 21 -33.78 93.96 17.52
C ILE A 21 -34.37 93.47 18.85
N ALA A 22 -34.89 92.24 18.87
CA ALA A 22 -35.42 91.63 20.09
C ALA A 22 -34.33 91.57 21.18
N SER A 23 -34.72 91.86 22.43
CA SER A 23 -33.83 91.71 23.58
C SER A 23 -33.33 90.26 23.64
N GLY A 24 -32.02 90.05 23.41
CA GLY A 24 -31.41 88.72 23.34
C GLY A 24 -30.80 88.36 21.98
N ALA A 25 -31.10 89.07 20.89
CA ALA A 25 -30.50 88.81 19.58
C ALA A 25 -28.97 88.94 19.59
N VAL A 26 -28.28 88.15 18.78
CA VAL A 26 -26.82 88.24 18.59
C VAL A 26 -26.51 89.43 17.70
N THR A 27 -26.04 90.52 18.30
CA THR A 27 -25.62 91.74 17.60
C THR A 27 -24.11 91.74 17.40
N LYS A 28 -23.60 92.70 16.61
CA LYS A 28 -22.15 92.94 16.46
C LYS A 28 -21.43 93.22 17.80
N ASP A 29 -22.17 93.54 18.86
CA ASP A 29 -21.60 93.77 20.19
C ASP A 29 -21.52 92.45 20.99
N LYS A 30 -22.22 91.39 20.56
CA LYS A 30 -22.11 90.01 21.07
C LYS A 30 -21.17 89.13 20.26
N ILE A 31 -20.62 89.68 19.18
CA ILE A 31 -19.53 89.11 18.40
C ILE A 31 -18.36 90.07 18.63
N TYR A 32 -17.49 89.79 19.60
CA TYR A 32 -16.36 90.69 19.86
C TYR A 32 -15.52 90.84 18.58
N ASP A 33 -15.21 92.08 18.23
CA ASP A 33 -14.39 92.43 17.06
C ASP A 33 -12.95 91.97 17.31
N GLY A 34 -12.66 90.73 16.91
CA GLY A 34 -11.41 90.05 17.25
C GLY A 34 -11.50 88.53 17.35
N ASP A 35 -12.68 87.92 17.36
CA ASP A 35 -12.80 86.46 17.24
C ASP A 35 -12.58 86.06 15.78
N PRO A 36 -11.45 85.40 15.44
CA PRO A 36 -11.40 84.71 14.18
C PRO A 36 -12.45 83.60 14.31
N PHE A 37 -13.20 83.37 13.24
CA PHE A 37 -13.88 82.08 13.04
C PHE A 37 -12.86 80.92 12.89
N THR A 38 -11.70 80.99 13.56
CA THR A 38 -11.08 79.81 14.12
C THR A 38 -12.14 79.16 14.95
N ILE A 39 -12.64 78.03 14.46
CA ILE A 39 -13.21 76.97 15.26
C ILE A 39 -12.12 76.59 16.26
N GLN A 40 -11.92 77.41 17.30
CA GLN A 40 -11.17 77.04 18.46
C GLN A 40 -12.00 75.90 19.03
N GLN A 41 -11.43 74.71 18.90
CA GLN A 41 -11.88 73.45 19.43
C GLN A 41 -11.81 73.49 20.97
N THR A 42 -12.33 74.56 21.59
CA THR A 42 -12.35 74.78 23.02
C THR A 42 -13.66 74.21 23.54
N SER A 43 -13.57 72.96 23.99
CA SER A 43 -14.37 72.39 25.08
C SER A 43 -15.91 72.46 25.01
N ALA A 44 -16.53 72.73 23.87
CA ALA A 44 -17.98 72.62 23.71
C ALA A 44 -18.41 71.17 23.41
N PRO A 45 -19.06 70.45 24.35
CA PRO A 45 -19.56 69.09 24.09
C PRO A 45 -20.72 69.04 23.07
N GLN A 46 -21.21 70.20 22.62
CA GLN A 46 -22.44 70.37 21.86
C GLN A 46 -22.29 70.06 20.36
N LEU A 47 -21.06 70.00 19.82
CA LEU A 47 -20.79 69.66 18.40
C LEU A 47 -20.27 68.23 18.19
N ARG A 48 -19.96 67.50 19.28
CA ARG A 48 -19.44 66.13 19.21
C ARG A 48 -20.49 65.09 18.81
N HIS A 49 -21.76 65.34 19.09
CA HIS A 49 -22.83 64.38 18.78
C HIS A 49 -23.26 64.42 17.31
N LEU A 50 -23.16 65.59 16.65
CA LEU A 50 -23.65 65.75 15.27
C LEU A 50 -22.71 65.11 14.22
N LEU A 51 -21.44 64.86 14.55
CA LEU A 51 -20.44 64.39 13.58
C LEU A 51 -20.00 62.92 13.74
N HIS A 52 -20.08 62.31 14.93
CA HIS A 52 -19.45 60.99 15.14
C HIS A 52 -20.25 59.96 15.97
N GLY A 53 -21.52 60.25 16.31
CA GLY A 53 -22.27 59.41 17.25
C GLY A 53 -21.61 59.34 18.63
N SER A 54 -22.20 58.61 19.57
CA SER A 54 -21.72 58.54 20.96
C SER A 54 -20.43 57.73 21.15
N ASP A 55 -19.99 56.97 20.14
CA ASP A 55 -19.05 55.85 20.35
C ASP A 55 -17.68 56.05 19.68
N TYR A 56 -17.37 57.26 19.19
CA TYR A 56 -16.11 57.55 18.49
C TYR A 56 -14.90 57.64 19.44
N GLN A 57 -13.96 56.71 19.30
CA GLN A 57 -12.64 56.74 19.93
C GLN A 57 -11.68 57.55 19.05
N ALA A 58 -11.06 58.60 19.60
CA ALA A 58 -10.24 59.53 18.84
C ALA A 58 -8.95 58.86 18.31
N VAL A 59 -8.84 58.67 17.00
CA VAL A 59 -7.56 58.35 16.34
C VAL A 59 -6.79 59.67 16.14
N PRO A 60 -5.62 59.87 16.79
CA PRO A 60 -5.00 61.20 16.93
C PRO A 60 -4.50 61.86 15.64
N THR A 61 -4.40 61.10 14.55
CA THR A 61 -3.81 61.55 13.28
C THR A 61 -4.83 61.74 12.15
N TYR A 62 -6.12 61.47 12.40
CA TYR A 62 -7.15 61.57 11.37
C TYR A 62 -7.91 62.90 11.48
N ASN A 63 -7.65 63.83 10.55
CA ASN A 63 -8.50 65.01 10.36
C ASN A 63 -9.58 64.66 9.32
N PRO A 64 -10.85 64.43 9.73
CA PRO A 64 -11.91 63.98 8.85
C PRO A 64 -12.39 65.06 7.87
N ILE A 65 -11.93 66.29 8.02
CA ILE A 65 -12.36 67.45 7.24
C ILE A 65 -11.17 67.92 6.39
N ALA A 66 -11.36 67.94 5.08
CA ALA A 66 -10.39 68.46 4.11
C ALA A 66 -11.00 69.63 3.32
N VAL A 67 -10.16 70.59 2.93
CA VAL A 67 -10.53 71.69 2.04
C VAL A 67 -10.10 71.30 0.63
N ASP A 68 -10.97 71.40 -0.36
CA ASP A 68 -10.56 71.28 -1.75
C ASP A 68 -9.85 72.55 -2.26
N ALA A 69 -9.32 72.50 -3.48
CA ALA A 69 -8.62 73.63 -4.08
C ALA A 69 -9.50 74.89 -4.29
N SER A 70 -10.81 74.77 -4.12
CA SER A 70 -11.79 75.86 -4.26
C SER A 70 -12.29 76.38 -2.90
N GLY A 71 -11.75 75.88 -1.78
CA GLY A 71 -12.11 76.33 -0.44
C GLY A 71 -13.31 75.60 0.16
N TYR A 72 -13.88 74.60 -0.51
CA TYR A 72 -15.02 73.85 0.00
C TYR A 72 -14.59 72.76 0.97
N MET A 73 -15.29 72.68 2.09
CA MET A 73 -15.06 71.68 3.13
C MET A 73 -15.79 70.39 2.80
N TYR A 74 -15.07 69.27 2.75
CA TYR A 74 -15.65 67.95 2.56
C TYR A 74 -15.15 66.96 3.60
N PHE A 75 -15.99 65.96 3.90
CA PHE A 75 -15.58 64.84 4.74
C PHE A 75 -14.70 63.89 3.92
N LYS A 76 -13.47 63.63 4.38
CA LYS A 76 -12.66 62.56 3.80
C LYS A 76 -13.41 61.24 3.98
N THR A 77 -13.74 60.58 2.89
CA THR A 77 -14.23 59.20 2.95
C THR A 77 -13.06 58.31 3.39
N LEU A 78 -13.21 57.60 4.51
CA LEU A 78 -12.35 56.48 4.87
C LEU A 78 -12.58 55.37 3.84
N ALA A 79 -11.86 55.43 2.73
CA ALA A 79 -11.80 54.32 1.79
C ALA A 79 -10.63 53.41 2.17
N GLU A 80 -10.67 52.82 3.36
CA GLU A 80 -10.11 51.48 3.50
C GLU A 80 -11.22 50.54 3.03
N ALA A 81 -11.27 50.31 1.72
CA ALA A 81 -12.15 49.30 1.17
C ALA A 81 -11.77 47.97 1.84
N HIS A 82 -12.67 47.44 2.69
CA HIS A 82 -12.59 46.07 3.14
C HIS A 82 -12.44 45.18 1.91
N ALA A 83 -11.47 44.27 1.95
CA ALA A 83 -11.16 43.43 0.82
C ALA A 83 -12.43 42.65 0.43
N ALA A 84 -12.72 42.54 -0.88
CA ALA A 84 -13.91 41.84 -1.35
C ALA A 84 -13.95 40.36 -0.94
N GLU A 85 -12.80 39.78 -0.55
CA GLU A 85 -12.67 38.41 -0.10
C GLU A 85 -11.60 38.25 1.00
N HIS A 86 -11.92 37.51 2.07
CA HIS A 86 -11.03 37.24 3.21
C HIS A 86 -10.42 35.82 3.12
N GLN A 87 -9.56 35.56 2.13
CA GLN A 87 -9.08 34.18 1.89
C GLN A 87 -7.94 33.70 2.81
N ALA A 88 -7.44 34.52 3.74
CA ALA A 88 -6.25 34.15 4.52
C ALA A 88 -6.17 34.78 5.92
N GLY A 89 -7.29 35.18 6.52
CA GLY A 89 -7.26 35.78 7.85
C GLY A 89 -6.45 37.08 7.92
N GLY A 90 -6.74 38.03 7.02
CA GLY A 90 -6.16 39.38 7.06
C GLY A 90 -6.53 40.17 8.34
N PRO A 91 -5.99 41.40 8.51
CA PRO A 91 -6.25 42.25 9.67
C PRO A 91 -7.71 42.74 9.78
N ASP A 92 -8.45 42.64 8.68
CA ASP A 92 -9.88 42.89 8.59
C ASP A 92 -10.65 41.60 8.90
N GLN A 93 -10.61 41.16 10.15
CA GLN A 93 -11.37 39.99 10.61
C GLN A 93 -12.45 40.43 11.58
N VAL A 94 -13.69 40.05 11.29
CA VAL A 94 -14.78 40.16 12.27
C VAL A 94 -14.52 39.13 13.38
N ASN A 95 -14.36 39.60 14.61
CA ASN A 95 -14.28 38.71 15.76
C ASN A 95 -15.66 38.04 15.97
N VAL A 96 -15.73 36.73 15.68
CA VAL A 96 -16.95 35.93 15.85
C VAL A 96 -17.12 35.36 17.27
N SER A 97 -16.15 35.58 18.16
CA SER A 97 -16.22 35.16 19.56
C SER A 97 -17.30 35.95 20.30
N GLY A 98 -18.53 35.41 20.34
CA GLY A 98 -19.68 36.02 21.02
C GLY A 98 -20.91 36.23 20.13
N LEU A 99 -20.82 35.98 18.82
CA LEU A 99 -22.00 36.02 17.96
C LEU A 99 -22.85 34.77 18.19
N THR A 100 -24.15 34.95 18.44
CA THR A 100 -25.12 33.84 18.55
C THR A 100 -25.88 33.71 17.22
N GLY A 101 -26.00 32.49 16.68
CA GLY A 101 -26.69 32.22 15.41
C GLY A 101 -25.89 31.34 14.43
N LEU A 102 -26.54 30.93 13.33
CA LEU A 102 -25.92 30.23 12.21
C LEU A 102 -25.37 31.26 11.22
N LEU A 103 -24.11 31.11 10.82
CA LEU A 103 -23.53 31.88 9.72
C LEU A 103 -24.27 31.52 8.43
N ILE A 104 -24.53 32.51 7.56
CA ILE A 104 -25.25 32.30 6.30
C ILE A 104 -24.47 31.44 5.29
N THR A 105 -23.15 31.33 5.48
CA THR A 105 -22.24 30.49 4.69
C THR A 105 -21.29 29.73 5.62
N PRO A 106 -21.04 28.43 5.38
CA PRO A 106 -20.04 27.68 6.13
C PRO A 106 -18.67 28.34 6.03
N GLN A 107 -18.04 28.60 7.17
CA GLN A 107 -16.64 29.03 7.22
C GLN A 107 -15.78 27.78 7.07
N LEU A 108 -15.37 27.49 5.84
CA LEU A 108 -14.46 26.39 5.57
C LEU A 108 -13.04 26.80 5.95
N PRO A 109 -12.23 25.90 6.52
CA PRO A 109 -10.80 26.13 6.65
C PRO A 109 -10.21 26.38 5.26
N ALA A 110 -9.21 27.27 5.17
CA ALA A 110 -8.42 27.41 3.95
C ALA A 110 -7.75 26.08 3.59
N ASP A 111 -7.47 25.88 2.31
CA ASP A 111 -6.77 24.70 1.80
C ASP A 111 -5.46 24.48 2.56
N ASP A 112 -5.15 23.21 2.86
CA ASP A 112 -3.98 22.77 3.64
C ASP A 112 -3.83 23.36 5.06
N SER A 113 -4.78 24.19 5.51
CA SER A 113 -4.68 24.84 6.82
C SER A 113 -4.76 23.85 7.98
N VAL A 114 -5.35 22.67 7.78
CA VAL A 114 -5.42 21.58 8.77
C VAL A 114 -4.15 20.74 8.69
N THR A 115 -3.09 21.22 9.34
CA THR A 115 -1.83 20.48 9.48
C THR A 115 -1.90 19.46 10.62
N SER A 116 -0.90 18.58 10.71
CA SER A 116 -0.80 17.60 11.81
C SER A 116 -0.83 18.24 13.21
N ALA A 117 -0.32 19.47 13.37
CA ALA A 117 -0.35 20.19 14.65
C ALA A 117 -1.76 20.57 15.11
N LYS A 118 -2.73 20.69 14.18
CA LYS A 118 -4.13 20.97 14.49
C LYS A 118 -4.95 19.69 14.73
N ILE A 119 -4.38 18.52 14.47
CA ILE A 119 -5.00 17.22 14.70
C ILE A 119 -4.37 16.59 15.95
N ALA A 120 -5.12 16.55 17.05
CA ALA A 120 -4.66 15.89 18.27
C ALA A 120 -4.40 14.39 18.03
N SER A 121 -3.44 13.81 18.77
CA SER A 121 -3.16 12.37 18.70
C SER A 121 -4.42 11.55 19.00
N GLY A 122 -4.74 10.60 18.11
CA GLY A 122 -5.94 9.77 18.21
C GLY A 122 -7.26 10.46 17.83
N ALA A 123 -7.24 11.75 17.42
CA ALA A 123 -8.46 12.47 17.03
C ALA A 123 -9.18 11.80 15.86
N VAL A 124 -8.45 11.15 14.94
CA VAL A 124 -9.01 10.42 13.80
C VAL A 124 -9.13 8.92 14.14
N GLY A 125 -10.22 8.53 14.80
CA GLY A 125 -10.60 7.12 15.03
C GLY A 125 -11.55 6.51 13.98
N ILE A 126 -12.03 5.29 14.25
CA ILE A 126 -12.93 4.50 13.39
C ILE A 126 -14.15 5.29 12.88
N PRO A 127 -14.88 6.08 13.70
CA PRO A 127 -16.07 6.81 13.23
C PRO A 127 -15.78 7.85 12.15
N HIS A 128 -14.54 8.34 12.04
CA HIS A 128 -14.13 9.32 11.04
C HIS A 128 -13.70 8.67 9.71
N ILE A 129 -13.53 7.34 9.68
CA ILE A 129 -13.10 6.59 8.51
C ILE A 129 -14.29 5.75 8.01
N TYR A 130 -14.92 6.20 6.93
CA TYR A 130 -16.01 5.46 6.32
C TYR A 130 -15.55 4.09 5.79
N PRO A 131 -16.43 3.06 5.80
CA PRO A 131 -16.13 1.77 5.17
C PRO A 131 -15.70 1.94 3.71
N GLY A 132 -14.57 1.30 3.34
CA GLY A 132 -13.98 1.42 2.00
C GLY A 132 -13.19 2.71 1.75
N ALA A 133 -13.08 3.62 2.72
CA ALA A 133 -12.29 4.84 2.56
C ALA A 133 -10.79 4.56 2.33
N ILE A 134 -10.26 3.44 2.82
CA ILE A 134 -8.88 2.98 2.61
C ILE A 134 -8.89 1.89 1.53
N VAL A 135 -8.56 2.26 0.30
CA VAL A 135 -8.40 1.35 -0.86
C VAL A 135 -6.93 1.06 -1.12
N SER A 136 -6.63 0.09 -1.98
CA SER A 136 -5.25 -0.30 -2.33
C SER A 136 -4.38 0.89 -2.77
N ALA A 137 -4.93 1.83 -3.55
CA ALA A 137 -4.21 3.04 -3.98
C ALA A 137 -3.78 3.97 -2.83
N LYS A 138 -4.42 3.88 -1.66
CA LYS A 138 -4.08 4.65 -0.45
C LYS A 138 -3.11 3.92 0.46
N ILE A 139 -2.76 2.68 0.14
CA ILE A 139 -1.78 1.87 0.87
C ILE A 139 -0.53 1.79 -0.01
N ALA A 140 0.54 2.48 0.39
CA ALA A 140 1.79 2.43 -0.36
C ALA A 140 2.36 1.00 -0.42
N ALA A 141 3.18 0.73 -1.43
CA ALA A 141 3.89 -0.54 -1.53
C ALA A 141 4.70 -0.79 -0.24
N LEU A 142 4.59 -2.00 0.31
CA LEU A 142 5.24 -2.42 1.57
C LEU A 142 4.76 -1.69 2.84
N ALA A 143 3.73 -0.83 2.78
CA ALA A 143 3.23 -0.14 3.97
C ALA A 143 2.67 -1.09 5.04
N VAL A 144 2.20 -2.28 4.64
CA VAL A 144 1.73 -3.33 5.55
C VAL A 144 2.83 -4.39 5.72
N GLY A 145 3.57 -4.32 6.82
CA GLY A 145 4.67 -5.24 7.15
C GLY A 145 4.39 -6.08 8.41
N ILE A 146 5.44 -6.74 8.92
CA ILE A 146 5.36 -7.66 10.07
C ILE A 146 4.69 -7.03 11.31
N PRO A 147 5.00 -5.77 11.71
CA PRO A 147 4.35 -5.17 12.88
C PRO A 147 2.85 -4.94 12.71
N HIS A 148 2.36 -4.83 11.47
CA HIS A 148 0.95 -4.59 11.15
C HIS A 148 0.15 -5.89 11.04
N ILE A 149 0.82 -7.02 10.81
CA ILE A 149 0.21 -8.35 10.68
C ILE A 149 0.60 -9.20 11.88
N THR A 150 -0.28 -9.25 12.89
CA THR A 150 -0.07 -10.07 14.08
C THR A 150 -0.14 -11.57 13.75
N ALA A 151 0.41 -12.40 14.63
CA ALA A 151 0.26 -13.85 14.52
C ALA A 151 -1.22 -14.24 14.36
N ASN A 152 -1.50 -15.18 13.44
CA ASN A 152 -2.84 -15.65 13.10
C ASN A 152 -3.79 -14.60 12.47
N ALA A 153 -3.34 -13.40 12.12
CA ALA A 153 -4.19 -12.39 11.47
C ALA A 153 -4.69 -12.85 10.09
N ILE A 154 -3.93 -13.69 9.40
CA ILE A 154 -4.29 -14.27 8.11
C ILE A 154 -4.76 -15.72 8.33
N VAL A 155 -6.08 -15.91 8.30
CA VAL A 155 -6.74 -17.21 8.52
C VAL A 155 -7.16 -17.89 7.21
N SER A 156 -7.66 -19.13 7.30
CA SER A 156 -8.16 -19.88 6.15
C SER A 156 -9.19 -19.07 5.35
N GLY A 157 -9.11 -19.13 4.03
CA GLY A 157 -9.99 -18.39 3.11
C GLY A 157 -9.65 -16.90 2.93
N LYS A 158 -8.68 -16.34 3.68
CA LYS A 158 -8.19 -14.96 3.47
C LYS A 158 -7.07 -14.85 2.45
N VAL A 159 -6.49 -15.97 2.04
CA VAL A 159 -5.50 -16.06 0.97
C VAL A 159 -6.12 -16.82 -0.20
N ALA A 160 -6.24 -16.17 -1.35
CA ALA A 160 -6.68 -16.81 -2.57
C ALA A 160 -5.63 -17.81 -3.09
N SER A 161 -6.06 -18.84 -3.83
CA SER A 161 -5.13 -19.76 -4.50
C SER A 161 -4.18 -18.98 -5.42
N GLY A 162 -2.87 -19.14 -5.23
CA GLY A 162 -1.85 -18.40 -5.98
C GLY A 162 -1.61 -16.95 -5.51
N GLY A 163 -2.26 -16.49 -4.44
CA GLY A 163 -2.04 -15.14 -3.87
C GLY A 163 -0.67 -14.95 -3.20
N LEU A 164 0.11 -16.03 -3.07
CA LEU A 164 1.46 -16.03 -2.54
C LEU A 164 2.38 -16.48 -3.67
N ALA A 165 3.51 -15.79 -3.84
CA ALA A 165 4.48 -16.16 -4.87
C ALA A 165 4.88 -17.64 -4.66
N PRO A 166 4.90 -18.46 -5.74
CA PRO A 166 5.35 -19.83 -5.66
C PRO A 166 6.77 -19.86 -5.10
N LEU A 167 7.01 -20.71 -4.09
CA LEU A 167 8.34 -20.89 -3.54
C LEU A 167 9.22 -21.50 -4.63
N THR A 168 10.24 -20.77 -5.09
CA THR A 168 11.11 -21.14 -6.22
C THR A 168 12.00 -22.35 -5.96
N SER A 169 11.96 -22.93 -4.76
CA SER A 169 12.68 -24.16 -4.42
C SER A 169 12.14 -24.74 -3.13
N GLY A 170 11.60 -25.98 -3.18
CA GLY A 170 11.57 -27.06 -2.16
C GLY A 170 11.30 -26.77 -0.68
N LYS A 171 11.13 -25.52 -0.27
CA LYS A 171 10.79 -25.12 1.08
C LYS A 171 9.28 -25.07 1.09
N PHE A 172 8.66 -25.92 1.90
CA PHE A 172 7.33 -25.60 2.41
C PHE A 172 7.41 -24.31 3.22
N TRP A 173 6.28 -23.63 3.39
CA TRP A 173 6.14 -22.47 4.28
C TRP A 173 6.91 -22.73 5.58
N ALA A 174 7.86 -21.86 5.94
CA ALA A 174 8.57 -22.00 7.20
C ALA A 174 7.53 -22.00 8.33
N GLY A 175 7.37 -23.13 9.02
CA GLY A 175 6.35 -23.32 10.07
C GLY A 175 5.11 -24.15 9.69
N PHE A 176 5.02 -24.72 8.49
CA PHE A 176 3.99 -25.74 8.22
C PHE A 176 4.31 -27.01 9.02
N THR A 177 3.57 -27.24 10.11
CA THR A 177 3.67 -28.43 10.97
C THR A 177 2.58 -29.46 10.69
N GLY A 178 1.68 -29.17 9.74
CA GLY A 178 0.65 -30.12 9.32
C GLY A 178 1.25 -31.28 8.53
N ASN A 179 0.61 -32.44 8.61
CA ASN A 179 0.89 -33.49 7.64
C ASN A 179 0.45 -32.99 6.26
N ILE A 180 1.34 -33.06 5.25
CA ILE A 180 0.89 -32.97 3.86
C ILE A 180 0.16 -34.31 3.62
N PRO A 181 -1.17 -34.34 3.48
CA PRO A 181 -1.83 -35.57 3.10
C PRO A 181 -1.22 -36.02 1.78
N ARG A 182 -0.79 -37.29 1.72
CA ARG A 182 -0.29 -37.91 0.49
C ARG A 182 -1.47 -38.12 -0.46
N GLU A 183 -1.98 -37.03 -1.06
CA GLU A 183 -2.72 -37.14 -2.31
C GLU A 183 -1.69 -37.45 -3.39
N GLU A 184 -1.73 -38.69 -3.88
CA GLU A 184 -0.68 -39.35 -4.67
C GLU A 184 -0.22 -38.63 -5.95
N ASN A 185 -0.80 -37.50 -6.36
CA ASN A 185 -0.47 -36.89 -7.64
C ASN A 185 -0.63 -35.36 -7.79
N LYS A 186 -0.74 -34.57 -6.71
CA LYS A 186 -0.90 -33.11 -6.85
C LYS A 186 0.35 -32.27 -6.65
N TYR A 187 1.42 -32.83 -6.09
CA TYR A 187 2.60 -32.04 -5.69
C TYR A 187 3.93 -32.64 -6.14
N THR A 188 3.93 -33.43 -7.21
CA THR A 188 5.17 -33.94 -7.78
C THR A 188 5.67 -32.99 -8.84
N ASN A 189 6.66 -32.17 -8.49
CA ASN A 189 7.67 -31.75 -9.46
C ASN A 189 8.09 -33.01 -10.24
N ALA A 190 7.90 -33.01 -11.56
CA ALA A 190 8.22 -34.15 -12.43
C ALA A 190 9.68 -34.64 -12.26
N ASN A 191 10.59 -33.80 -11.76
CA ASN A 191 11.97 -34.17 -11.47
C ASN A 191 12.17 -34.94 -10.15
N ALA A 192 11.22 -34.90 -9.21
CA ALA A 192 11.33 -35.61 -7.92
C ALA A 192 10.86 -37.07 -8.00
N VAL A 193 9.93 -37.39 -8.91
CA VAL A 193 9.43 -38.77 -9.11
C VAL A 193 10.46 -39.63 -9.82
N ALA A 194 11.29 -39.05 -10.69
CA ALA A 194 12.43 -39.72 -11.28
C ALA A 194 13.54 -40.07 -10.25
N ALA A 195 13.53 -39.46 -9.06
CA ALA A 195 14.53 -39.65 -8.01
C ALA A 195 14.14 -40.68 -6.94
N VAL A 196 12.86 -41.09 -6.87
CA VAL A 196 12.48 -42.34 -6.18
C VAL A 196 12.90 -43.47 -7.12
N LYS A 197 14.21 -43.78 -7.10
CA LYS A 197 14.73 -44.97 -7.76
C LYS A 197 13.89 -46.14 -7.26
N ALA A 198 13.19 -46.83 -8.15
CA ALA A 198 12.28 -47.93 -7.82
C ALA A 198 12.97 -49.08 -7.04
N ASP A 199 14.31 -49.03 -6.93
CA ASP A 199 15.15 -50.10 -6.41
C ASP A 199 15.87 -49.70 -5.10
N ALA A 200 15.79 -48.44 -4.66
CA ALA A 200 16.47 -47.95 -3.46
C ALA A 200 15.74 -48.40 -2.18
N GLY A 201 15.89 -49.68 -1.84
CA GLY A 201 15.33 -50.28 -0.62
C GLY A 201 14.85 -51.72 -0.77
N LEU A 202 14.83 -52.26 -2.00
CA LEU A 202 14.53 -53.68 -2.21
C LEU A 202 15.74 -54.54 -1.78
N PRO A 203 15.53 -55.66 -1.06
CA PRO A 203 16.62 -56.53 -0.62
C PRO A 203 17.37 -57.12 -1.82
N VAL A 204 18.70 -57.03 -1.82
CA VAL A 204 19.55 -57.74 -2.78
C VAL A 204 19.75 -59.17 -2.30
N VAL A 205 19.30 -60.14 -3.09
CA VAL A 205 19.45 -61.57 -2.81
C VAL A 205 20.32 -62.24 -3.87
N THR A 206 20.86 -63.42 -3.55
CA THR A 206 21.63 -64.24 -4.49
C THR A 206 20.81 -65.47 -4.86
N ILE A 207 20.70 -65.73 -6.17
CA ILE A 207 20.12 -66.97 -6.71
C ILE A 207 21.29 -67.87 -7.10
N THR A 208 21.34 -69.08 -6.56
CA THR A 208 22.42 -70.03 -6.80
C THR A 208 21.92 -71.20 -7.65
N PHE A 209 22.64 -71.50 -8.73
CA PHE A 209 22.42 -72.67 -9.58
C PHE A 209 23.76 -73.40 -9.77
N ILE A 210 23.79 -74.71 -9.51
CA ILE A 210 25.01 -75.51 -9.58
C ILE A 210 24.93 -76.41 -10.82
N ILE A 211 25.93 -76.29 -11.70
CA ILE A 211 26.13 -77.20 -12.83
C ILE A 211 27.29 -78.12 -12.46
N ASP A 212 27.00 -79.39 -12.26
CA ASP A 212 28.01 -80.41 -11.93
C ASP A 212 28.11 -81.44 -13.07
N GLY A 213 29.33 -81.72 -13.50
CA GLY A 213 29.64 -82.77 -14.46
C GLY A 213 29.93 -84.14 -13.83
N GLY A 214 29.88 -84.26 -12.49
CA GLY A 214 30.20 -85.49 -11.76
C GLY A 214 31.65 -85.94 -11.97
N GLY A 215 32.58 -85.00 -12.11
CA GLY A 215 33.99 -85.27 -12.47
C GLY A 215 34.25 -85.45 -13.97
N SER A 216 33.22 -85.39 -14.82
CA SER A 216 33.36 -85.36 -16.29
C SER A 216 33.24 -83.95 -16.86
N ALA A 217 33.66 -83.76 -18.11
CA ALA A 217 33.49 -82.50 -18.81
C ALA A 217 32.00 -82.15 -18.95
N ILE A 218 31.62 -80.92 -18.59
CA ILE A 218 30.26 -80.40 -18.78
C ILE A 218 30.01 -80.27 -20.28
N THR A 219 29.13 -81.11 -20.82
CA THR A 219 28.75 -81.07 -22.25
C THR A 219 27.90 -79.85 -22.59
N THR A 220 27.72 -79.54 -23.87
CA THR A 220 26.73 -78.56 -24.30
C THR A 220 25.30 -79.07 -24.08
N GLY A 221 24.35 -78.14 -24.02
CA GLY A 221 22.92 -78.43 -23.80
C GLY A 221 22.38 -77.82 -22.51
N GLN A 222 21.06 -77.92 -22.32
CA GLN A 222 20.37 -77.41 -21.14
C GLN A 222 20.84 -78.14 -19.88
N LYS A 223 21.16 -77.38 -18.81
CA LYS A 223 21.63 -77.93 -17.53
C LYS A 223 20.57 -77.94 -16.43
N GLY A 224 19.41 -77.34 -16.69
CA GLY A 224 18.24 -77.38 -15.83
C GLY A 224 17.53 -76.03 -15.78
N HIS A 225 16.52 -75.94 -14.91
CA HIS A 225 15.64 -74.78 -14.78
C HIS A 225 15.40 -74.47 -13.29
N LEU A 226 15.10 -73.21 -12.99
CA LEU A 226 14.80 -72.73 -11.64
C LEU A 226 13.64 -71.72 -11.71
N GLU A 227 12.62 -71.90 -10.89
CA GLU A 227 11.51 -70.95 -10.76
C GLU A 227 11.91 -69.77 -9.87
N ILE A 228 11.68 -68.54 -10.33
CA ILE A 228 11.87 -67.31 -9.57
C ILE A 228 10.49 -66.70 -9.25
N PRO A 229 9.93 -66.92 -8.04
CA PRO A 229 8.54 -66.59 -7.71
C PRO A 229 8.31 -65.11 -7.36
N PHE A 230 9.19 -64.21 -7.82
CA PHE A 230 9.12 -62.78 -7.56
C PHE A 230 9.73 -61.98 -8.71
N ALA A 231 9.24 -60.75 -8.88
CA ALA A 231 9.85 -59.82 -9.82
C ALA A 231 11.23 -59.38 -9.28
N CYS A 232 12.26 -59.50 -10.11
CA CYS A 232 13.60 -59.02 -9.78
C CYS A 232 14.31 -58.52 -11.03
N THR A 233 15.38 -57.76 -10.80
CA THR A 233 16.34 -57.36 -11.83
C THR A 233 17.68 -58.01 -11.52
N ILE A 234 18.32 -58.59 -12.53
CA ILE A 234 19.66 -59.14 -12.37
C ILE A 234 20.66 -57.99 -12.32
N ASN A 235 21.35 -57.84 -11.19
CA ASN A 235 22.34 -56.77 -11.00
C ASN A 235 23.78 -57.23 -11.20
N ARG A 236 24.02 -58.54 -11.09
CA ARG A 236 25.36 -59.14 -11.22
C ARG A 236 25.24 -60.65 -11.46
N VAL A 237 26.12 -61.18 -12.31
CA VAL A 237 26.37 -62.63 -12.41
C VAL A 237 27.79 -62.93 -11.95
N THR A 238 27.97 -64.01 -11.21
CA THR A 238 29.26 -64.52 -10.75
C THR A 238 29.31 -66.01 -11.01
N MET A 239 30.34 -66.47 -11.71
CA MET A 239 30.59 -67.88 -11.96
C MET A 239 31.81 -68.32 -11.17
N LEU A 240 31.71 -69.47 -10.50
CA LEU A 240 32.78 -70.09 -9.73
C LEU A 240 32.87 -71.56 -10.15
N ALA A 241 34.09 -72.05 -10.38
CA ALA A 241 34.41 -73.42 -10.70
C ALA A 241 35.43 -73.98 -9.70
N ASP A 242 35.37 -75.28 -9.47
CA ASP A 242 36.29 -76.02 -8.60
C ASP A 242 37.64 -76.33 -9.27
N GLN A 243 37.70 -76.27 -10.60
CA GLN A 243 38.92 -76.44 -11.39
C GLN A 243 39.04 -75.40 -12.51
N SER A 244 40.27 -75.20 -13.02
CA SER A 244 40.48 -74.30 -14.16
C SER A 244 39.90 -74.91 -15.42
N GLY A 245 39.11 -74.13 -16.16
CA GLY A 245 38.45 -74.59 -17.38
C GLY A 245 37.85 -73.44 -18.18
N SER A 246 37.09 -73.80 -19.21
CA SER A 246 36.33 -72.85 -20.00
C SER A 246 34.89 -73.32 -20.12
N ILE A 247 33.94 -72.41 -19.90
CA ILE A 247 32.51 -72.67 -20.07
C ILE A 247 31.81 -71.37 -20.45
N VAL A 248 30.82 -71.48 -21.34
CA VAL A 248 29.90 -70.40 -21.70
C VAL A 248 28.51 -70.88 -21.27
N VAL A 249 27.83 -70.09 -20.44
CA VAL A 249 26.48 -70.39 -19.96
C VAL A 249 25.54 -69.35 -20.52
N ASP A 250 24.54 -69.76 -21.28
CA ASP A 250 23.43 -68.86 -21.62
C ASP A 250 22.36 -68.95 -20.54
N ILE A 251 21.66 -67.84 -20.31
CA ILE A 251 20.57 -67.74 -19.34
C ILE A 251 19.32 -67.34 -20.11
N TRP A 252 18.29 -68.15 -19.96
CA TRP A 252 17.00 -67.95 -20.62
C TRP A 252 15.95 -67.59 -19.58
N LYS A 253 15.04 -66.68 -19.93
CA LYS A 253 13.91 -66.28 -19.10
C LYS A 253 12.63 -66.50 -19.87
N ASP A 254 11.75 -67.31 -19.30
CA ASP A 254 10.46 -67.61 -19.90
C ASP A 254 9.36 -67.60 -18.83
N THR A 255 8.11 -67.57 -19.27
CA THR A 255 6.94 -67.70 -18.40
C THR A 255 6.59 -69.16 -18.19
N TYR A 256 5.94 -69.47 -17.06
CA TYR A 256 5.47 -70.83 -16.78
C TYR A 256 4.56 -71.39 -17.89
N ALA A 257 3.78 -70.53 -18.55
CA ALA A 257 2.85 -70.92 -19.62
C ALA A 257 3.56 -71.36 -20.91
N ASN A 258 4.80 -70.95 -21.13
CA ASN A 258 5.55 -71.19 -22.37
C ASN A 258 6.61 -72.30 -22.24
N PHE A 259 6.76 -72.89 -21.05
CA PHE A 259 7.74 -73.96 -20.81
C PHE A 259 7.53 -75.15 -21.77
N PRO A 260 8.60 -75.71 -22.39
CA PRO A 260 10.01 -75.46 -22.10
C PRO A 260 10.61 -74.26 -22.87
N PRO A 261 11.55 -73.53 -22.25
CA PRO A 261 12.23 -72.42 -22.92
C PRO A 261 13.16 -72.92 -24.04
N ASP A 262 13.37 -72.06 -25.04
CA ASP A 262 14.29 -72.29 -26.15
C ASP A 262 15.31 -71.13 -26.31
N ASN A 263 16.10 -71.18 -27.38
CA ASN A 263 17.19 -70.23 -27.60
C ASN A 263 16.70 -68.79 -27.88
N ALA A 264 15.43 -68.59 -28.20
CA ALA A 264 14.84 -67.25 -28.37
C ALA A 264 14.61 -66.55 -27.03
N ASP A 265 14.57 -67.28 -25.92
CA ASP A 265 14.33 -66.76 -24.57
C ASP A 265 15.60 -66.23 -23.88
N SER A 266 16.72 -66.18 -24.61
CA SER A 266 17.99 -65.69 -24.09
C SER A 266 17.92 -64.24 -23.63
N ILE A 267 18.36 -64.02 -22.39
CA ILE A 267 18.49 -62.68 -21.82
C ILE A 267 19.93 -62.15 -21.83
N THR A 268 20.90 -62.97 -22.27
CA THR A 268 22.33 -62.61 -22.22
C THR A 268 22.85 -61.96 -23.50
N ALA A 269 22.03 -61.96 -24.56
CA ALA A 269 22.35 -61.42 -25.88
C ALA A 269 23.72 -61.94 -26.39
N SER A 270 24.62 -61.06 -26.81
CA SER A 270 25.95 -61.44 -27.29
C SER A 270 27.00 -61.58 -26.18
N ALA A 271 26.61 -61.46 -24.90
CA ALA A 271 27.53 -61.47 -23.76
C ALA A 271 27.10 -62.50 -22.69
N PRO A 272 27.03 -63.81 -23.03
CA PRO A 272 26.75 -64.86 -22.07
C PRO A 272 27.86 -64.95 -21.00
N PRO A 273 27.50 -65.24 -19.74
CA PRO A 273 28.46 -65.53 -18.68
C PRO A 273 29.50 -66.57 -19.14
N THR A 274 30.77 -66.16 -19.13
CA THR A 274 31.86 -66.96 -19.68
C THR A 274 33.01 -67.05 -18.68
N ILE A 275 33.54 -68.26 -18.49
CA ILE A 275 34.86 -68.50 -17.93
C ILE A 275 35.76 -68.97 -19.08
N THR A 276 36.97 -68.43 -19.19
CA THR A 276 37.95 -68.82 -20.21
C THR A 276 39.28 -69.14 -19.55
N THR A 277 39.69 -70.42 -19.59
CA THR A 277 40.95 -70.91 -18.99
C THR A 277 41.17 -70.41 -17.57
N ALA A 278 40.12 -70.42 -16.75
CA ALA A 278 40.11 -69.86 -15.41
C ALA A 278 39.14 -70.63 -14.49
N GLN A 279 39.07 -70.21 -13.22
CA GLN A 279 38.16 -70.78 -12.21
C GLN A 279 36.97 -69.88 -11.88
N LYS A 280 36.93 -68.64 -12.39
CA LYS A 280 35.89 -67.67 -12.03
C LYS A 280 35.70 -66.58 -13.09
N SER A 281 34.51 -66.01 -13.11
CA SER A 281 34.20 -64.76 -13.81
C SER A 281 33.11 -63.99 -13.07
N GLN A 282 33.05 -62.68 -13.29
CA GLN A 282 32.00 -61.83 -12.72
C GLN A 282 31.68 -60.70 -13.70
N ASP A 283 30.39 -60.46 -13.91
CA ASP A 283 29.90 -59.31 -14.66
C ASP A 283 28.84 -58.58 -13.82
N SER A 284 29.16 -57.36 -13.39
CA SER A 284 28.24 -56.43 -12.73
C SER A 284 27.73 -55.34 -13.67
N THR A 285 28.22 -55.32 -14.91
CA THR A 285 27.81 -54.36 -15.94
C THR A 285 26.65 -54.89 -16.75
N LEU A 286 26.62 -56.20 -17.06
CA LEU A 286 25.58 -56.94 -17.78
C LEU A 286 25.20 -56.26 -19.10
N THR A 287 26.21 -55.85 -19.85
CA THR A 287 26.04 -55.06 -21.07
C THR A 287 25.26 -55.86 -22.11
N GLY A 288 24.16 -55.30 -22.62
CA GLY A 288 23.31 -55.95 -23.62
C GLY A 288 22.26 -56.93 -23.06
N TRP A 289 22.24 -57.17 -21.75
CA TRP A 289 21.27 -58.09 -21.15
C TRP A 289 19.87 -57.47 -21.02
N THR A 290 18.84 -58.29 -21.17
CA THR A 290 17.45 -57.97 -20.80
C THR A 290 17.21 -58.39 -19.35
N ARG A 291 17.23 -57.44 -18.41
CA ARG A 291 17.33 -57.71 -16.96
C ARG A 291 15.99 -57.71 -16.24
#